data_AF-A0A7C3K1F4-F1
#
_entry.id   AF-A0A7C3K1F4-F1
#
_cell.length_a   1.000
_cell.length_b   1.000
_cell.length_c   1.000
_cell.angle_alpha   90.00
_cell.angle_beta   90.00
_cell.angle_gamma   90.00
#
_symmetry.space_group_name_H-M   'P 1'
#
loop_
_entity.id
_entity.type
_entity.pdbx_description
1 polymer ?
#
loop_
_entity_poly.entity_id
_entity_poly.type
_entity_poly.pdbx_seq_one_letter_code
_entity_poly.pdbx_strand_id
1 'polypeptide(L)'
;MNMTKQRASCILLGFCLIGLLLWIFSCAVNPVTGKKELMLLSESDELKLGQETDLQVVREYGLYEDPQLTAYLSGICQQVGKLSHRPHLTYHFKILDTPVVNAFAVPGGYVYFTRGILAALNSEAELAGVMSHEIGHITARHSAKQYSRAQLAQIGLGVGSIFMDSSLLSGLAQLGVGMLFLRFSRDNEREADDLGVEYSSRAGYDATQMANFFETLERMNPGSDRTGLPGWFSTHPNPADRVRAVRTRARESRKRLDQKDLKVSQEVYLRAIDGLIYGEDPRQGYVADNIFYHPELRFQFPVPPQWKLNNTRSKVQMASQNQDALILFFITSGAS
;
A
#
# COMPACT_ATOMS: atom_id res chain seq x y z
N MET A 1 -56.61 -18.36 -3.21
CA MET A 1 -55.95 -17.56 -2.15
C MET A 1 -54.75 -18.26 -1.47
N ASN A 2 -54.30 -19.44 -1.93
CA ASN A 2 -53.18 -20.20 -1.32
C ASN A 2 -51.83 -20.06 -2.04
N MET A 3 -51.81 -19.77 -3.35
CA MET A 3 -50.54 -19.75 -4.11
C MET A 3 -49.64 -18.53 -3.83
N THR A 4 -50.21 -17.39 -3.45
CA THR A 4 -49.46 -16.17 -3.12
C THR A 4 -48.74 -16.25 -1.77
N LYS A 5 -49.34 -16.90 -0.77
CA LYS A 5 -48.69 -17.14 0.54
C LYS A 5 -47.54 -18.13 0.45
N GLN A 6 -47.66 -19.17 -0.40
CA GLN A 6 -46.62 -20.18 -0.57
C GLN A 6 -45.39 -19.62 -1.29
N ARG A 7 -45.57 -18.76 -2.31
CA ARG A 7 -44.47 -18.02 -2.95
C ARG A 7 -43.78 -17.05 -2.00
N ALA A 8 -44.54 -16.30 -1.19
CA ALA A 8 -43.98 -15.41 -0.18
C ALA A 8 -43.19 -16.17 0.90
N SER A 9 -43.67 -17.33 1.36
CA SER A 9 -42.95 -18.19 2.31
C SER A 9 -41.68 -18.80 1.72
N CYS A 10 -41.67 -19.23 0.46
CA CYS A 10 -40.46 -19.74 -0.21
C CYS A 10 -39.41 -18.62 -0.41
N ILE A 11 -39.85 -17.39 -0.72
CA ILE A 11 -38.96 -16.23 -0.83
C ILE A 11 -38.38 -15.87 0.54
N LEU A 12 -39.20 -15.82 1.60
CA LEU A 12 -38.73 -15.59 2.97
C LEU A 12 -37.76 -16.68 3.45
N LEU A 13 -38.05 -17.96 3.18
CA LEU A 13 -37.15 -19.06 3.51
C LEU A 13 -35.83 -18.96 2.75
N GLY A 14 -35.86 -18.55 1.48
CA GLY A 14 -34.66 -18.33 0.66
C GLY A 14 -33.78 -17.20 1.20
N PHE A 15 -34.37 -16.06 1.57
CA PHE A 15 -33.64 -14.95 2.21
C PHE A 15 -33.09 -15.33 3.59
N CYS A 16 -33.84 -16.10 4.39
CA CYS A 16 -33.35 -16.62 5.67
C CYS A 16 -32.23 -17.65 5.49
N LEU A 17 -32.29 -18.53 4.48
CA LEU A 17 -31.22 -19.49 4.18
C LEU A 17 -29.94 -18.79 3.70
N ILE A 18 -30.07 -17.78 2.83
CA ILE A 18 -28.94 -16.96 2.36
C ILE A 18 -28.35 -16.16 3.52
N GLY A 19 -29.19 -15.58 4.38
CA GLY A 19 -28.75 -14.90 5.61
C GLY A 19 -28.02 -15.83 6.57
N LEU A 20 -28.48 -17.08 6.72
CA LEU A 20 -27.84 -18.10 7.56
C LEU A 20 -26.52 -18.61 6.95
N LEU A 21 -26.47 -18.81 5.63
CA LEU A 21 -25.25 -19.19 4.89
C LEU A 21 -24.17 -18.10 4.95
N LEU A 22 -24.55 -16.82 4.84
CA LEU A 22 -23.64 -15.68 5.00
C LEU A 22 -23.13 -15.56 6.45
N TRP A 23 -23.91 -16.00 7.43
CA TRP A 23 -23.54 -15.98 8.86
C TRP A 23 -22.49 -17.04 9.21
N ILE A 24 -22.51 -18.20 8.55
CA ILE A 24 -21.64 -19.34 8.88
C ILE A 24 -20.24 -19.19 8.24
N PHE A 25 -20.11 -18.47 7.12
CA PHE A 25 -18.89 -18.48 6.30
C PHE A 25 -17.96 -17.25 6.38
N SER A 26 -18.30 -16.19 7.12
CA SER A 26 -17.54 -14.91 7.03
C SER A 26 -17.05 -14.36 8.37
N CYS A 27 -16.56 -15.21 9.27
CA CYS A 27 -15.91 -14.77 10.50
C CYS A 27 -14.48 -15.30 10.57
N ALA A 28 -13.50 -14.48 10.16
CA ALA A 28 -12.10 -14.79 10.44
C ALA A 28 -11.66 -14.10 11.73
N VAL A 29 -10.71 -14.71 12.43
CA VAL A 29 -10.13 -14.13 13.64
C VAL A 29 -9.04 -13.14 13.23
N ASN A 30 -9.12 -11.91 13.73
CA ASN A 30 -8.04 -10.94 13.60
C ASN A 30 -6.86 -11.41 14.48
N PRO A 31 -5.66 -11.69 13.89
CA PRO A 31 -4.51 -12.22 14.63
C PRO A 31 -4.00 -11.32 15.75
N VAL A 32 -4.26 -10.01 15.67
CA VAL A 32 -3.82 -9.01 16.65
C VAL A 32 -4.80 -8.92 17.81
N THR A 33 -6.09 -8.75 17.52
CA THR A 33 -7.11 -8.51 18.56
C THR A 33 -7.76 -9.78 19.11
N GLY A 34 -7.61 -10.92 18.42
CA GLY A 34 -8.30 -12.16 18.73
C GLY A 34 -9.81 -12.14 18.49
N LYS A 35 -10.36 -11.02 17.98
CA LYS A 35 -11.79 -10.86 17.73
C LYS A 35 -12.18 -11.49 16.40
N LYS A 36 -13.40 -12.06 16.35
CA LYS A 36 -14.03 -12.45 15.09
C LYS A 36 -14.48 -11.19 14.37
N GLU A 37 -13.97 -10.99 13.17
CA GLU A 37 -14.36 -9.87 12.30
C GLU A 37 -14.92 -10.40 10.98
N LEU A 38 -15.78 -9.60 10.36
CA LEU A 38 -16.32 -9.90 9.05
C LEU A 38 -15.18 -9.85 8.01
N MET A 39 -14.77 -11.01 7.53
CA MET A 39 -13.72 -11.16 6.53
C MET A 39 -14.18 -12.16 5.47
N LEU A 40 -14.40 -11.66 4.25
CA LEU A 40 -14.79 -12.46 3.09
C LEU A 40 -13.60 -13.17 2.43
N LEU A 41 -12.38 -12.73 2.74
CA LEU A 41 -11.15 -13.34 2.23
C LEU A 41 -10.62 -14.37 3.24
N SER A 42 -10.41 -15.60 2.77
CA SER A 42 -9.61 -16.58 3.51
C SER A 42 -8.13 -16.21 3.48
N GLU A 43 -7.31 -16.83 4.33
CA GLU A 43 -5.86 -16.59 4.31
C GLU A 43 -5.20 -17.04 3.00
N SER A 44 -5.66 -18.15 2.42
CA SER A 44 -5.17 -18.60 1.11
C SER A 44 -5.57 -17.66 -0.02
N ASP A 45 -6.75 -17.04 0.05
CA ASP A 45 -7.16 -16.01 -0.91
C ASP A 45 -6.34 -14.73 -0.74
N GLU A 46 -5.99 -14.34 0.49
CA GLU A 46 -5.07 -13.22 0.73
C GLU A 46 -3.71 -13.44 0.10
N LEU A 47 -3.15 -14.65 0.22
CA LEU A 47 -1.84 -14.98 -0.36
C LEU A 47 -1.88 -14.88 -1.90
N LYS A 48 -2.93 -15.42 -2.53
CA LYS A 48 -3.12 -15.34 -3.99
C LYS A 48 -3.32 -13.91 -4.46
N LEU A 49 -4.20 -13.17 -3.79
CA LEU A 49 -4.45 -11.77 -4.10
C LEU A 49 -3.17 -10.95 -3.97
N GLY A 50 -2.39 -11.16 -2.91
CA GLY A 50 -1.07 -10.53 -2.74
C GLY A 50 -0.13 -10.78 -3.90
N GLN A 51 -0.01 -12.03 -4.35
CA GLN A 51 0.82 -12.42 -5.48
C GLN A 51 0.37 -11.78 -6.80
N GLU A 52 -0.94 -11.76 -7.07
CA GLU A 52 -1.48 -11.12 -8.27
C GLU A 52 -1.30 -9.61 -8.25
N THR A 53 -1.56 -8.97 -7.10
CA THR A 53 -1.35 -7.53 -6.91
C THR A 53 0.12 -7.17 -7.09
N ASP A 54 1.05 -7.98 -6.57
CA ASP A 54 2.49 -7.75 -6.75
C ASP A 54 2.88 -7.67 -8.23
N LEU A 55 2.44 -8.64 -9.04
CA LEU A 55 2.72 -8.63 -10.47
C LEU A 55 2.18 -7.37 -11.17
N GLN A 56 1.03 -6.85 -10.72
CA GLN A 56 0.47 -5.62 -11.26
C GLN A 56 1.21 -4.38 -10.78
N VAL A 57 1.56 -4.29 -9.49
CA VAL A 57 2.32 -3.17 -8.91
C VAL A 57 3.69 -3.03 -9.56
N VAL A 58 4.41 -4.14 -9.72
CA VAL A 58 5.73 -4.16 -10.39
C VAL A 58 5.62 -3.75 -11.86
N ARG A 59 4.54 -4.16 -12.54
CA ARG A 59 4.30 -3.77 -13.93
C ARG A 59 4.00 -2.27 -14.06
N GLU A 60 3.18 -1.74 -13.15
CA GLU A 60 2.72 -0.34 -13.20
C GLU A 60 3.82 0.64 -12.81
N TYR A 61 4.48 0.41 -11.66
CA TYR A 61 5.41 1.38 -11.07
C TYR A 61 6.89 1.03 -11.28
N GLY A 62 7.19 -0.22 -11.59
CA GLY A 62 8.56 -0.70 -11.72
C GLY A 62 9.35 -0.77 -10.42
N LEU A 63 10.52 -1.36 -10.54
CA LEU A 63 11.44 -1.57 -9.42
C LEU A 63 12.64 -0.66 -9.58
N TYR A 64 13.05 -0.05 -8.48
CA TYR A 64 14.30 0.66 -8.43
C TYR A 64 15.45 -0.35 -8.31
N GLU A 65 16.33 -0.36 -9.30
CA GLU A 65 17.44 -1.32 -9.37
C GLU A 65 18.61 -0.91 -8.46
N ASP A 66 18.54 -1.32 -7.20
CA ASP A 66 19.65 -1.27 -6.25
C ASP A 66 19.66 -2.53 -5.38
N PRO A 67 20.44 -3.57 -5.75
CA PRO A 67 20.48 -4.83 -5.02
C PRO A 67 20.97 -4.68 -3.57
N GLN A 68 21.88 -3.75 -3.31
CA GLN A 68 22.47 -3.57 -1.99
C GLN A 68 21.47 -2.90 -1.04
N LEU A 69 20.85 -1.80 -1.47
CA LEU A 69 19.80 -1.12 -0.72
C LEU A 69 18.60 -2.06 -0.51
N THR A 70 18.20 -2.79 -1.55
CA THR A 70 17.08 -3.73 -1.48
C THR A 70 17.36 -4.85 -0.47
N ALA A 71 18.57 -5.42 -0.46
CA ALA A 71 18.95 -6.46 0.51
C ALA A 71 18.96 -5.94 1.95
N TYR A 72 19.50 -4.74 2.17
CA TYR A 72 19.52 -4.09 3.48
C TYR A 72 18.11 -3.87 4.03
N LEU A 73 17.23 -3.25 3.24
CA LEU A 73 15.85 -2.98 3.65
C LEU A 73 15.00 -4.26 3.77
N SER A 74 15.24 -5.24 2.90
CA SER A 74 14.63 -6.57 3.02
C SER A 74 15.01 -7.23 4.35
N GLY A 75 16.27 -7.10 4.79
CA GLY A 75 16.71 -7.61 6.09
C GLY A 75 15.89 -7.05 7.26
N ILE A 76 15.65 -5.74 7.27
CA ILE A 76 14.82 -5.08 8.28
C ILE A 76 13.37 -5.59 8.18
N CYS A 77 12.82 -5.71 6.97
CA CYS A 77 11.45 -6.21 6.74
C CYS A 77 11.26 -7.63 7.29
N GLN A 78 12.22 -8.53 7.01
CA GLN A 78 12.19 -9.88 7.56
C GLN A 78 12.30 -9.90 9.09
N GLN A 79 13.17 -9.07 9.66
CA GLN A 79 13.35 -8.99 11.11
C GLN A 79 12.06 -8.56 11.80
N VAL A 80 11.45 -7.47 11.33
CA VAL A 80 10.19 -6.94 11.87
C VAL A 80 9.04 -7.92 11.65
N GLY A 81 8.94 -8.52 10.45
CA GLY A 81 7.93 -9.52 10.12
C GLY A 81 7.94 -10.73 11.05
N LYS A 82 9.12 -11.26 11.38
CA LYS A 82 9.30 -12.35 12.35
C LYS A 82 8.90 -11.99 13.79
N LEU A 83 8.94 -10.71 14.14
CA LEU A 83 8.52 -10.19 15.44
C LEU A 83 7.04 -9.79 15.46
N SER A 84 6.34 -9.90 14.33
CA SER A 84 4.95 -9.47 14.22
C SER A 84 3.96 -10.51 14.78
N HIS A 85 2.66 -10.19 14.77
CA HIS A 85 1.59 -11.13 15.09
C HIS A 85 1.32 -12.18 13.98
N ARG A 86 2.00 -12.12 12.83
CA ARG A 86 1.93 -13.15 11.76
C ARG A 86 3.34 -13.59 11.32
N PRO A 87 4.16 -14.17 12.22
CA PRO A 87 5.57 -14.47 11.94
C PRO A 87 5.79 -15.59 10.91
N HIS A 88 4.73 -16.32 10.55
CA HIS A 88 4.76 -17.40 9.56
C HIS A 88 4.56 -16.93 8.11
N LEU A 89 4.15 -15.67 7.91
CA LEU A 89 4.08 -15.10 6.57
C LEU A 89 5.49 -14.92 6.00
N THR A 90 5.61 -15.14 4.69
CA THR A 90 6.81 -14.71 3.97
C THR A 90 6.62 -13.23 3.65
N TYR A 91 7.50 -12.38 4.20
CA TYR A 91 7.48 -10.97 3.88
C TYR A 91 8.30 -10.71 2.63
N HIS A 92 7.82 -9.84 1.75
CA HIS A 92 8.49 -9.47 0.51
C HIS A 92 8.65 -7.95 0.50
N PHE A 93 9.89 -7.47 0.40
CA PHE A 93 10.17 -6.04 0.34
C PHE A 93 10.59 -5.66 -1.07
N LYS A 94 10.06 -4.55 -1.58
CA LYS A 94 10.40 -4.00 -2.90
C LYS A 94 10.49 -2.48 -2.86
N ILE A 95 11.42 -1.93 -3.64
CA ILE A 95 11.55 -0.49 -3.83
C ILE A 95 10.92 -0.12 -5.18
N LEU A 96 9.93 0.77 -5.17
CA LEU A 96 9.28 1.26 -6.38
C LEU A 96 10.02 2.48 -6.93
N ASP A 97 10.21 2.49 -8.25
CA ASP A 97 10.88 3.58 -8.96
C ASP A 97 9.93 4.76 -9.23
N THR A 98 9.51 5.42 -8.16
CA THR A 98 8.70 6.64 -8.23
C THR A 98 9.13 7.67 -7.18
N PRO A 99 9.13 8.98 -7.53
CA PRO A 99 9.42 10.05 -6.58
C PRO A 99 8.30 10.32 -5.57
N VAL A 100 7.13 9.69 -5.69
CA VAL A 100 6.04 9.86 -4.71
C VAL A 100 6.53 9.50 -3.34
N VAL A 101 6.16 10.29 -2.33
CA VAL A 101 6.39 9.92 -0.93
C VAL A 101 5.27 9.00 -0.48
N ASN A 102 5.49 7.69 -0.54
CA ASN A 102 4.54 6.70 -0.06
C ASN A 102 5.23 5.37 0.32
N ALA A 103 4.60 4.63 1.22
CA ALA A 103 4.84 3.21 1.42
C ALA A 103 3.47 2.55 1.60
N PHE A 104 3.36 1.28 1.22
CA PHE A 104 2.13 0.54 1.39
C PHE A 104 2.40 -0.96 1.49
N ALA A 105 1.44 -1.66 2.07
CA ALA A 105 1.40 -3.10 2.08
C ALA A 105 0.14 -3.65 1.40
N VAL A 106 0.30 -4.79 0.72
CA VAL A 106 -0.82 -5.57 0.19
C VAL A 106 -0.89 -6.92 0.89
N PRO A 107 -2.02 -7.64 0.82
CA PRO A 107 -2.19 -8.93 1.48
C PRO A 107 -1.05 -9.92 1.18
N GLY A 108 -0.83 -10.86 2.10
CA GLY A 108 0.13 -11.95 1.89
C GLY A 108 1.60 -11.63 2.14
N GLY A 109 1.94 -10.45 2.69
CA GLY A 109 3.30 -10.16 3.16
C GLY A 109 4.10 -9.18 2.30
N TYR A 110 3.51 -8.58 1.27
CA TYR A 110 4.21 -7.70 0.34
C TYR A 110 4.21 -6.24 0.85
N VAL A 111 5.39 -5.66 0.97
CA VAL A 111 5.65 -4.31 1.47
C VAL A 111 6.44 -3.53 0.42
N TYR A 112 5.97 -2.32 0.09
CA TYR A 112 6.55 -1.48 -0.95
C TYR A 112 6.91 -0.11 -0.38
N PHE A 113 8.12 0.33 -0.68
CA PHE A 113 8.59 1.68 -0.38
C PHE A 113 8.95 2.34 -1.70
N THR A 114 8.55 3.58 -1.91
CA THR A 114 8.97 4.36 -3.07
C THR A 114 10.36 4.96 -2.86
N ARG A 115 11.05 5.36 -3.92
CA ARG A 115 12.24 6.21 -3.76
C ARG A 115 11.94 7.50 -3.01
N GLY A 116 10.77 8.10 -3.26
CA GLY A 116 10.36 9.33 -2.58
C GLY A 116 10.30 9.20 -1.06
N ILE A 117 9.75 8.10 -0.52
CA ILE A 117 9.72 7.91 0.94
C ILE A 117 11.11 7.63 1.50
N LEU A 118 11.94 6.87 0.78
CA LEU A 118 13.32 6.60 1.20
C LEU A 118 14.14 7.89 1.28
N ALA A 119 13.94 8.81 0.34
CA ALA A 119 14.60 10.12 0.38
C ALA A 119 14.06 11.06 1.48
N ALA A 120 12.85 10.81 2.01
CA ALA A 120 12.22 11.64 3.04
C ALA A 120 12.54 11.18 4.48
N LEU A 121 12.93 9.92 4.64
CA LEU A 121 13.35 9.34 5.93
C LEU A 121 14.76 9.79 6.30
N ASN A 122 15.03 9.96 7.59
CA ASN A 122 16.32 10.47 8.09
C ASN A 122 17.11 9.44 8.91
N SER A 123 16.54 8.29 9.24
CA SER A 123 17.23 7.26 10.00
C SER A 123 16.64 5.85 9.80
N GLU A 124 17.43 4.83 10.16
CA GLU A 124 16.98 3.44 10.14
C GLU A 124 15.79 3.22 11.08
N ALA A 125 15.73 3.94 12.20
CA ALA A 125 14.62 3.84 13.14
C ALA A 125 13.33 4.51 12.63
N GLU A 126 13.42 5.63 11.91
CA GLU A 126 12.25 6.17 11.19
C GLU A 126 11.73 5.15 10.18
N LEU A 127 12.65 4.57 9.38
CA LEU A 127 12.31 3.56 8.38
C LEU A 127 11.68 2.31 9.02
N ALA A 128 12.28 1.80 10.09
CA ALA A 128 11.78 0.63 10.81
C ALA A 128 10.41 0.89 11.43
N GLY A 129 10.15 2.11 11.90
CA GLY A 129 8.83 2.54 12.38
C GLY A 129 7.78 2.47 11.27
N VAL A 130 8.03 3.12 10.13
CA VAL A 130 7.12 3.08 8.96
C VAL A 130 6.92 1.65 8.45
N MET A 131 7.99 0.88 8.33
CA MET A 131 7.92 -0.52 7.89
C MET A 131 7.11 -1.38 8.85
N SER A 132 7.25 -1.13 10.15
CA SER A 132 6.46 -1.80 11.20
C SER A 132 4.99 -1.41 11.12
N HIS A 133 4.67 -0.16 10.79
CA HIS A 133 3.31 0.31 10.54
C HIS A 133 2.66 -0.43 9.35
N GLU A 134 3.38 -0.54 8.22
CA GLU A 134 2.92 -1.31 7.04
C GLU A 134 2.70 -2.79 7.39
N ILE A 135 3.63 -3.41 8.12
CA ILE A 135 3.47 -4.77 8.61
C ILE A 135 2.29 -4.86 9.59
N GLY A 136 2.02 -3.82 10.37
CA GLY A 136 0.82 -3.64 11.19
C GLY A 136 -0.46 -3.85 10.37
N HIS A 137 -0.59 -3.16 9.23
CA HIS A 137 -1.74 -3.34 8.31
C HIS A 137 -1.89 -4.79 7.82
N ILE A 138 -0.79 -5.47 7.51
CA ILE A 138 -0.80 -6.89 7.10
C ILE A 138 -1.26 -7.78 8.25
N THR A 139 -0.71 -7.57 9.45
CA THR A 139 -1.01 -8.42 10.61
C THR A 139 -2.43 -8.27 11.12
N ALA A 140 -2.96 -7.04 11.13
CA ALA A 140 -4.35 -6.75 11.47
C ALA A 140 -5.33 -7.00 10.31
N ARG A 141 -4.83 -7.44 9.14
CA ARG A 141 -5.62 -7.78 7.94
C ARG A 141 -6.50 -6.61 7.47
N HIS A 142 -6.00 -5.37 7.60
CA HIS A 142 -6.76 -4.16 7.28
C HIS A 142 -7.22 -4.11 5.81
N SER A 143 -6.35 -4.51 4.87
CA SER A 143 -6.67 -4.55 3.44
C SER A 143 -7.76 -5.59 3.13
N ALA A 144 -7.73 -6.75 3.80
CA ALA A 144 -8.77 -7.76 3.63
C ALA A 144 -10.13 -7.33 4.19
N LYS A 145 -10.12 -6.59 5.32
CA LYS A 145 -11.33 -5.98 5.89
C LYS A 145 -11.91 -4.89 5.00
N GLN A 146 -11.05 -4.03 4.44
CA GLN A 146 -11.43 -3.02 3.45
C GLN A 146 -12.06 -3.66 2.21
N TYR A 147 -11.40 -4.67 1.65
CA TYR A 147 -11.90 -5.44 0.52
C TYR A 147 -13.27 -6.05 0.81
N SER A 148 -13.41 -6.70 1.97
CA SER A 148 -14.67 -7.33 2.37
C SER A 148 -15.82 -6.32 2.46
N ARG A 149 -15.54 -5.12 2.99
CA ARG A 149 -16.52 -4.02 3.05
C ARG A 149 -16.89 -3.51 1.65
N ALA A 150 -15.92 -3.32 0.77
CA ALA A 150 -16.15 -2.88 -0.60
C ALA A 150 -17.04 -3.88 -1.36
N GLN A 151 -16.75 -5.18 -1.25
CA GLN A 151 -17.53 -6.24 -1.88
C GLN A 151 -18.97 -6.28 -1.37
N LEU A 152 -19.17 -6.15 -0.05
CA LEU A 152 -20.51 -6.12 0.53
C LEU A 152 -21.32 -4.88 0.12
N ALA A 153 -20.66 -3.72 -0.02
CA ALA A 153 -21.31 -2.52 -0.51
C ALA A 153 -21.82 -2.72 -1.95
N GLN A 154 -21.03 -3.37 -2.83
CA GLN A 154 -21.46 -3.68 -4.20
C GLN A 154 -22.66 -4.65 -4.25
N ILE A 155 -22.67 -5.66 -3.36
CA ILE A 155 -23.81 -6.59 -3.23
C ILE A 155 -25.05 -5.83 -2.73
N GLY A 156 -24.89 -4.99 -1.70
CA GLY A 156 -25.99 -4.22 -1.10
C GLY A 156 -26.66 -3.21 -2.03
N LEU A 157 -25.91 -2.68 -3.03
CA LEU A 157 -26.45 -1.78 -4.05
C LEU A 157 -27.20 -2.50 -5.18
N GLY A 158 -27.35 -3.84 -5.12
CA GLY A 158 -28.06 -4.61 -6.14
C GLY A 158 -27.26 -4.83 -7.44
N VAL A 159 -25.99 -4.40 -7.47
CA VAL A 159 -25.06 -4.61 -8.60
C VAL A 159 -24.52 -6.05 -8.60
N GLY A 160 -24.57 -6.75 -7.46
CA GLY A 160 -24.01 -8.08 -7.27
C GLY A 160 -24.66 -9.21 -8.10
N SER A 161 -25.85 -9.03 -8.67
CA SER A 161 -26.51 -10.05 -9.49
C SER A 161 -25.92 -10.22 -10.90
N ILE A 162 -25.10 -9.26 -11.36
CA ILE A 162 -24.46 -9.30 -12.69
C ILE A 162 -23.07 -9.96 -12.63
N PHE A 163 -22.46 -10.03 -11.44
CA PHE A 163 -21.07 -10.50 -11.24
C PHE A 163 -20.96 -11.87 -10.56
N MET A 164 -22.09 -12.54 -10.29
CA MET A 164 -22.08 -13.87 -9.64
C MET A 164 -21.65 -15.02 -10.57
N ASP A 165 -21.62 -14.81 -11.89
CA ASP A 165 -21.35 -15.87 -12.87
C ASP A 165 -19.88 -15.95 -13.33
N SER A 166 -19.05 -14.98 -12.95
CA SER A 166 -17.61 -14.99 -13.22
C SER A 166 -16.88 -15.19 -11.91
N SER A 167 -16.12 -16.29 -11.81
CA SER A 167 -15.32 -16.71 -10.65
C SER A 167 -14.84 -15.53 -9.77
N LEU A 168 -14.92 -15.68 -8.45
CA LEU A 168 -14.39 -14.73 -7.46
C LEU A 168 -13.00 -14.20 -7.84
N LEU A 169 -12.20 -15.01 -8.54
CA LEU A 169 -10.89 -14.69 -9.13
C LEU A 169 -10.91 -13.55 -10.17
N SER A 170 -11.94 -13.45 -11.01
CA SER A 170 -12.09 -12.37 -12.00
C SER A 170 -12.36 -11.00 -11.36
N GLY A 171 -13.12 -10.95 -10.26
CA GLY A 171 -13.34 -9.74 -9.47
C GLY A 171 -12.12 -9.34 -8.63
N LEU A 172 -11.35 -10.32 -8.17
CA LEU A 172 -10.09 -10.11 -7.44
C LEU A 172 -9.03 -9.43 -8.32
N ALA A 173 -8.89 -9.87 -9.57
CA ALA A 173 -7.93 -9.31 -10.52
C ALA A 173 -8.19 -7.83 -10.85
N GLN A 174 -9.46 -7.41 -10.85
CA GLN A 174 -9.87 -6.04 -11.19
C GLN A 174 -9.64 -5.04 -10.05
N LEU A 175 -9.43 -5.54 -8.83
CA LEU A 175 -9.16 -4.73 -7.64
C LEU A 175 -7.67 -4.60 -7.31
N GLY A 176 -6.77 -5.34 -7.97
CA GLY A 176 -5.34 -5.42 -7.64
C GLY A 176 -4.67 -4.07 -7.31
N VAL A 177 -4.30 -3.27 -8.32
CA VAL A 177 -3.74 -1.92 -8.11
C VAL A 177 -4.79 -0.95 -7.52
N GLY A 178 -6.08 -1.18 -7.77
CA GLY A 178 -7.16 -0.38 -7.19
C GLY A 178 -7.16 -0.35 -5.66
N MET A 179 -6.66 -1.41 -5.01
CA MET A 179 -6.50 -1.47 -3.56
C MET A 179 -5.52 -0.43 -3.01
N LEU A 180 -4.56 0.03 -3.82
CA LEU A 180 -3.62 1.08 -3.41
C LEU A 180 -4.29 2.43 -3.19
N PHE A 181 -5.50 2.61 -3.70
CA PHE A 181 -6.31 3.81 -3.52
C PHE A 181 -7.32 3.68 -2.39
N LEU A 182 -7.41 2.50 -1.76
CA LEU A 182 -8.28 2.31 -0.61
C LEU A 182 -7.72 3.09 0.57
N ARG A 183 -8.61 3.83 1.22
CA ARG A 183 -8.29 4.70 2.34
C ARG A 183 -8.60 4.00 3.64
N PHE A 184 -7.59 3.77 4.47
CA PHE A 184 -7.79 3.17 5.79
C PHE A 184 -8.63 4.07 6.72
N SER A 185 -9.37 3.45 7.64
CA SER A 185 -10.09 4.22 8.66
C SER A 185 -9.12 4.73 9.71
N ARG A 186 -9.48 5.82 10.41
CA ARG A 186 -8.65 6.34 11.52
C ARG A 186 -8.40 5.31 12.64
N ASP A 187 -9.27 4.31 12.79
CA ASP A 187 -9.07 3.22 13.75
C ASP A 187 -8.03 2.22 13.26
N ASN A 188 -8.07 1.85 11.96
CA ASN A 188 -7.02 1.03 11.35
C ASN A 188 -5.66 1.72 11.48
N GLU A 189 -5.62 3.02 11.23
CA GLU A 189 -4.41 3.84 11.36
C GLU A 189 -3.85 3.85 12.78
N ARG A 190 -4.72 3.96 13.81
CA ARG A 190 -4.30 3.87 15.22
C ARG A 190 -3.78 2.48 15.57
N GLU A 191 -4.46 1.43 15.11
CA GLU A 191 -4.02 0.05 15.34
C GLU A 191 -2.66 -0.22 14.67
N ALA A 192 -2.47 0.27 13.44
CA ALA A 192 -1.20 0.17 12.73
C ALA A 192 -0.09 1.01 13.37
N ASP A 193 -0.39 2.21 13.90
CA ASP A 193 0.56 3.00 14.69
C ASP A 193 1.00 2.26 15.97
N ASP A 194 0.06 1.63 16.67
CA ASP A 194 0.32 0.90 17.90
C ASP A 194 1.20 -0.34 17.65
N LEU A 195 0.86 -1.10 16.60
CA LEU A 195 1.66 -2.23 16.12
C LEU A 195 3.02 -1.78 15.58
N GLY A 196 3.07 -0.64 14.89
CA GLY A 196 4.28 -0.02 14.38
C GLY A 196 5.27 0.27 15.51
N VAL A 197 4.78 0.87 16.60
CA VAL A 197 5.57 1.08 17.82
C VAL A 197 6.00 -0.25 18.43
N GLU A 198 5.09 -1.22 18.55
CA GLU A 198 5.42 -2.51 19.16
C GLU A 198 6.53 -3.24 18.40
N TYR A 199 6.37 -3.45 17.10
CA TYR A 199 7.30 -4.26 16.32
C TYR A 199 8.66 -3.58 16.16
N SER A 200 8.68 -2.26 15.94
CA SER A 200 9.95 -1.50 15.88
C SER A 200 10.68 -1.51 17.23
N SER A 201 9.96 -1.36 18.35
CA SER A 201 10.55 -1.49 19.69
C SER A 201 11.12 -2.90 19.89
N ARG A 202 10.36 -3.96 19.57
CA ARG A 202 10.82 -5.35 19.70
C ARG A 202 12.05 -5.65 18.82
N ALA A 203 12.18 -4.98 17.68
CA ALA A 203 13.34 -5.08 16.80
C ALA A 203 14.57 -4.29 17.31
N GLY A 204 14.43 -3.54 18.41
CA GLY A 204 15.49 -2.79 19.07
C GLY A 204 15.65 -1.35 18.58
N TYR A 205 14.68 -0.83 17.83
CA TYR A 205 14.70 0.55 17.33
C TYR A 205 14.03 1.52 18.29
N ASP A 206 14.47 2.78 18.26
CA ASP A 206 13.78 3.87 18.93
C ASP A 206 12.47 4.19 18.19
N ALA A 207 11.38 3.58 18.65
CA ALA A 207 10.05 3.77 18.07
C ALA A 207 9.54 5.22 18.16
N THR A 208 10.15 6.10 18.97
CA THR A 208 9.78 7.52 18.97
C THR A 208 10.10 8.21 17.65
N GLN A 209 11.06 7.68 16.87
CA GLN A 209 11.47 8.21 15.58
C GLN A 209 10.35 8.12 14.53
N MET A 210 9.44 7.13 14.63
CA MET A 210 8.27 7.06 13.74
C MET A 210 7.42 8.35 13.79
N ALA A 211 7.32 8.99 14.95
CA ALA A 211 6.61 10.26 15.09
C ALA A 211 7.33 11.42 14.38
N ASN A 212 8.67 11.40 14.32
CA ASN A 212 9.44 12.41 13.61
C ASN A 212 9.20 12.33 12.09
N PHE A 213 9.05 11.12 11.56
CA PHE A 213 8.66 10.94 10.17
C PHE A 213 7.25 11.48 9.89
N PHE A 214 6.28 11.27 10.79
CA PHE A 214 4.96 11.88 10.63
C PHE A 214 5.00 13.41 10.64
N GLU A 215 5.81 14.02 11.50
CA GLU A 215 6.03 15.48 11.46
C GLU A 215 6.68 15.92 10.14
N THR A 216 7.59 15.11 9.57
CA THR A 216 8.17 15.35 8.23
C THR A 216 7.10 15.32 7.15
N LEU A 217 6.21 14.32 7.16
CA LEU A 217 5.09 14.24 6.24
C LEU A 217 4.13 15.43 6.38
N GLU A 218 3.81 15.85 7.60
CA GLU A 218 2.96 17.03 7.83
C GLU A 218 3.57 18.31 7.24
N ARG A 219 4.88 18.49 7.34
CA ARG A 219 5.59 19.63 6.72
C ARG A 219 5.62 19.53 5.19
N MET A 220 5.80 18.33 4.65
CA MET A 220 5.85 18.11 3.21
C MET A 220 4.47 18.20 2.54
N ASN A 221 3.42 17.81 3.27
CA ASN A 221 2.05 17.63 2.78
C ASN A 221 2.02 16.90 1.41
N PRO A 222 2.49 15.64 1.35
CA PRO A 222 2.69 14.94 0.09
C PRO A 222 1.36 14.71 -0.63
N GLY A 223 1.28 15.21 -1.86
CA GLY A 223 0.20 14.93 -2.80
C GLY A 223 0.42 13.64 -3.59
N SER A 224 -0.52 13.34 -4.49
CA SER A 224 -0.34 12.30 -5.51
C SER A 224 0.63 12.77 -6.60
N ASP A 225 1.26 11.85 -7.32
CA ASP A 225 2.03 12.19 -8.52
C ASP A 225 1.21 12.13 -9.82
N ARG A 226 1.93 12.32 -10.92
CA ARG A 226 1.42 12.21 -12.27
C ARG A 226 1.32 10.75 -12.76
N THR A 227 2.05 9.81 -12.13
CA THR A 227 1.94 8.37 -12.44
C THR A 227 0.76 7.70 -11.74
N GLY A 228 0.01 8.45 -10.93
CA GLY A 228 -1.25 8.01 -10.34
C GLY A 228 -1.08 7.29 -9.01
N LEU A 229 0.11 7.23 -8.40
CA LEU A 229 0.23 6.69 -7.05
C LEU A 229 -0.26 7.75 -6.04
N PRO A 230 -1.19 7.42 -5.13
CA PRO A 230 -1.61 8.35 -4.10
C PRO A 230 -0.44 8.69 -3.16
N GLY A 231 -0.36 9.93 -2.71
CA GLY A 231 0.57 10.30 -1.63
C GLY A 231 0.14 9.70 -0.29
N TRP A 232 1.07 9.62 0.67
CA TRP A 232 0.86 9.01 1.99
C TRP A 232 -0.49 9.34 2.65
N PHE A 233 -0.87 10.61 2.77
CA PHE A 233 -2.10 11.00 3.49
C PHE A 233 -3.41 10.66 2.77
N SER A 234 -3.35 10.30 1.49
CA SER A 234 -4.52 9.82 0.75
C SER A 234 -4.89 8.40 1.19
N THR A 235 -3.90 7.54 1.44
CA THR A 235 -4.08 6.14 1.87
C THR A 235 -4.05 5.98 3.38
N HIS A 236 -3.28 6.82 4.08
CA HIS A 236 -3.05 6.82 5.53
C HIS A 236 -3.56 8.12 6.20
N PRO A 237 -4.88 8.27 6.41
CA PRO A 237 -5.44 9.50 6.96
C PRO A 237 -4.92 9.80 8.37
N ASN A 238 -4.28 10.95 8.54
CA ASN A 238 -3.70 11.34 9.83
C ASN A 238 -4.76 11.44 10.96
N PRO A 239 -4.67 10.62 12.02
CA PRO A 239 -5.41 10.83 13.26
C PRO A 239 -4.94 12.10 13.98
N ALA A 240 -5.86 12.91 14.53
CA ALA A 240 -5.56 14.22 15.12
C ALA A 240 -4.46 14.24 16.21
N ASP A 241 -4.24 13.12 16.89
CA ASP A 241 -3.26 12.99 17.98
C ASP A 241 -2.10 12.02 17.67
N ARG A 242 -1.91 11.63 16.40
CA ARG A 242 -0.97 10.58 15.97
C ARG A 242 0.43 10.74 16.55
N VAL A 243 1.06 11.89 16.36
CA VAL A 243 2.44 12.16 16.83
C VAL A 243 2.55 11.99 18.35
N ARG A 244 1.61 12.55 19.10
CA ARG A 244 1.55 12.47 20.57
C ARG A 244 1.35 11.04 21.03
N ALA A 245 0.39 10.34 20.42
CA ALA A 245 0.03 8.97 20.69
C ALA A 245 1.20 8.01 20.49
N VAL A 246 1.93 8.14 19.39
CA VAL A 246 3.12 7.33 19.07
C VAL A 246 4.24 7.59 20.08
N ARG A 247 4.55 8.85 20.38
CA ARG A 247 5.59 9.20 21.37
C ARG A 247 5.29 8.63 22.76
N THR A 248 4.03 8.70 23.19
CA THR A 248 3.62 8.11 24.49
C THR A 248 3.79 6.60 24.48
N ARG A 249 3.25 5.91 23.47
CA ARG A 249 3.33 4.44 23.38
C ARG A 249 4.76 3.94 23.24
N ALA A 250 5.60 4.64 22.49
CA ALA A 250 7.02 4.28 22.36
C ALA A 250 7.74 4.36 23.72
N ARG A 251 7.44 5.38 24.54
CA ARG A 251 7.99 5.48 25.90
C ARG A 251 7.48 4.37 26.82
N GLU A 252 6.21 4.01 26.71
CA GLU A 252 5.62 2.89 27.47
C GLU A 252 6.21 1.55 27.04
N SER A 253 6.35 1.32 25.74
CA SER A 253 6.97 0.13 25.17
C SER A 253 8.42 -0.03 25.63
N ARG A 254 9.22 1.05 25.58
CA ARG A 254 10.59 1.07 26.09
C ARG A 254 10.68 0.65 27.56
N LYS A 255 9.80 1.16 28.41
CA LYS A 255 9.74 0.79 29.83
C LYS A 255 9.36 -0.68 30.02
N ARG A 256 8.33 -1.14 29.29
CA ARG A 256 7.84 -2.53 29.36
C ARG A 256 8.91 -3.54 28.94
N LEU A 257 9.75 -3.19 27.97
CA LEU A 257 10.80 -4.06 27.44
C LEU A 257 12.16 -3.88 28.14
N ASP A 258 12.26 -3.02 29.17
CA ASP A 258 13.53 -2.62 29.85
C ASP A 258 14.67 -2.26 28.87
N GLN A 259 14.34 -1.53 27.80
CA GLN A 259 15.29 -1.21 26.74
C GLN A 259 16.11 0.05 27.06
N LYS A 260 17.43 -0.14 27.14
CA LYS A 260 18.37 0.93 27.51
C LYS A 260 19.04 1.55 26.28
N ASP A 261 19.44 0.72 25.31
CA ASP A 261 20.18 1.12 24.11
C ASP A 261 19.38 0.88 22.83
N LEU A 262 18.54 1.86 22.46
CA LEU A 262 17.71 1.80 21.27
C LEU A 262 18.46 2.32 20.04
N LYS A 263 18.34 1.63 18.91
CA LYS A 263 18.95 2.01 17.65
C LYS A 263 18.19 3.18 17.02
N VAL A 264 18.92 4.20 16.60
CA VAL A 264 18.45 5.22 15.64
C VAL A 264 19.12 5.02 14.28
N SER A 265 20.44 4.80 14.28
CA SER A 265 21.29 4.48 13.12
C SER A 265 21.16 5.45 11.94
N GLN A 266 21.15 6.77 12.20
CA GLN A 266 21.05 7.80 11.14
C GLN A 266 22.14 7.68 10.07
N GLU A 267 23.42 7.63 10.47
CA GLU A 267 24.53 7.55 9.51
C GLU A 267 24.57 6.24 8.71
N VAL A 268 24.09 5.15 9.30
CA VAL A 268 23.97 3.86 8.60
C VAL A 268 22.95 3.99 7.47
N TYR A 269 21.79 4.56 7.80
CA TYR A 269 20.73 4.77 6.83
C TYR A 269 21.13 5.74 5.71
N LEU A 270 21.68 6.91 6.06
CA LEU A 270 22.07 7.91 5.06
C LEU A 270 23.16 7.40 4.11
N ARG A 271 24.08 6.55 4.59
CA ARG A 271 25.04 5.87 3.72
C ARG A 271 24.40 4.81 2.83
N ALA A 272 23.38 4.10 3.33
CA ALA A 272 22.69 3.08 2.55
C ALA A 272 21.92 3.67 1.37
N ILE A 273 21.40 4.90 1.50
CA ILE A 273 20.70 5.62 0.42
C ILE A 273 21.60 6.59 -0.35
N ASP A 274 22.92 6.56 -0.14
CA ASP A 274 23.84 7.40 -0.90
C ASP A 274 23.82 6.97 -2.38
N GLY A 275 23.59 7.93 -3.28
CA GLY A 275 23.35 7.66 -4.70
C GLY A 275 21.89 7.37 -5.08
N LEU A 276 20.95 7.36 -4.12
CA LEU A 276 19.51 7.28 -4.42
C LEU A 276 19.08 8.43 -5.33
N ILE A 277 18.40 8.11 -6.43
CA ILE A 277 17.86 9.13 -7.33
C ILE A 277 16.75 9.89 -6.62
N TYR A 278 16.89 11.21 -6.53
CA TYR A 278 15.89 12.11 -5.98
C TYR A 278 15.04 12.76 -7.09
N GLY A 279 13.72 12.73 -6.94
CA GLY A 279 12.80 13.24 -7.97
C GLY A 279 12.59 12.28 -9.13
N GLU A 280 12.20 12.81 -10.29
CA GLU A 280 11.99 12.02 -11.52
C GLU A 280 13.28 11.31 -11.93
N ASP A 281 13.19 10.05 -12.37
CA ASP A 281 14.37 9.34 -12.89
C ASP A 281 14.61 9.77 -14.35
N PRO A 282 15.70 10.52 -14.65
CA PRO A 282 15.97 10.98 -16.00
C PRO A 282 16.23 9.83 -16.99
N ARG A 283 16.56 8.61 -16.52
CA ARG A 283 16.75 7.43 -17.39
C ARG A 283 15.44 6.93 -18.01
N GLN A 284 14.34 7.10 -17.27
CA GLN A 284 12.97 6.80 -17.70
C GLN A 284 12.33 7.96 -18.48
N GLY A 285 12.96 9.14 -18.45
CA GLY A 285 12.76 10.19 -19.43
C GLY A 285 12.60 11.57 -18.83
N TYR A 286 13.01 12.57 -19.60
CA TYR A 286 13.05 13.98 -19.18
C TYR A 286 12.80 14.90 -20.37
N VAL A 287 12.48 16.16 -20.08
CA VAL A 287 12.32 17.20 -21.11
C VAL A 287 13.47 18.19 -21.00
N ALA A 288 14.16 18.42 -22.12
CA ALA A 288 15.16 19.48 -22.27
C ALA A 288 14.97 20.14 -23.65
N ASP A 289 15.05 21.47 -23.71
CA ASP A 289 14.92 22.25 -24.95
C ASP A 289 13.68 21.90 -25.80
N ASN A 290 12.53 21.72 -25.14
CA ASN A 290 11.25 21.29 -25.75
C ASN A 290 11.35 19.93 -26.49
N ILE A 291 12.26 19.06 -26.08
CA ILE A 291 12.38 17.69 -26.57
C ILE A 291 12.26 16.76 -25.37
N PHE A 292 11.40 15.75 -25.48
CA PHE A 292 11.36 14.64 -24.55
C PHE A 292 12.43 13.62 -24.96
N TYR A 293 13.21 13.14 -24.00
CA TYR A 293 14.22 12.12 -24.17
C TYR A 293 13.89 10.93 -23.30
N HIS A 294 14.06 9.70 -23.82
CA HIS A 294 14.06 8.48 -23.04
C HIS A 294 15.39 7.74 -23.24
N PRO A 295 16.38 7.94 -22.35
CA PRO A 295 17.73 7.37 -22.51
C PRO A 295 17.78 5.85 -22.67
N GLU A 296 16.99 5.10 -21.90
CA GLU A 296 17.01 3.63 -21.95
C GLU A 296 16.41 3.06 -23.24
N LEU A 297 15.21 3.53 -23.63
CA LEU A 297 14.52 3.09 -24.84
C LEU A 297 15.02 3.79 -26.12
N ARG A 298 15.91 4.78 -25.97
CA ARG A 298 16.60 5.51 -27.05
C ARG A 298 15.64 6.16 -28.06
N PHE A 299 14.59 6.81 -27.57
CA PHE A 299 13.71 7.62 -28.41
C PHE A 299 13.59 9.06 -27.88
N GLN A 300 13.18 9.94 -28.78
CA GLN A 300 12.90 11.33 -28.46
C GLN A 300 11.81 11.89 -29.39
N PHE A 301 11.11 12.93 -28.93
CA PHE A 301 10.16 13.67 -29.75
C PHE A 301 10.00 15.11 -29.25
N PRO A 302 9.59 16.05 -30.12
CA PRO A 302 9.32 17.42 -29.70
C PRO A 302 8.09 17.49 -28.77
N VAL A 303 8.20 18.30 -27.73
CA VAL A 303 7.10 18.67 -26.82
C VAL A 303 6.70 20.10 -27.17
N PRO A 304 5.46 20.34 -27.64
CA PRO A 304 5.02 21.69 -27.97
C PRO A 304 5.16 22.65 -26.78
N PRO A 305 5.55 23.92 -27.01
CA PRO A 305 5.69 24.89 -25.93
C PRO A 305 4.43 24.98 -25.09
N GLN A 306 4.60 25.15 -23.77
CA GLN A 306 3.52 25.31 -22.80
C GLN A 306 2.59 24.09 -22.58
N TRP A 307 2.81 22.98 -23.30
CA TRP A 307 2.05 21.75 -23.05
C TRP A 307 2.47 21.09 -21.75
N LYS A 308 1.51 20.46 -21.08
CA LYS A 308 1.78 19.66 -19.88
C LYS A 308 2.12 18.24 -20.29
N LEU A 309 3.29 17.77 -19.90
CA LEU A 309 3.74 16.40 -20.11
C LEU A 309 3.65 15.58 -18.81
N ASN A 310 3.16 14.36 -18.94
CA ASN A 310 3.17 13.33 -17.93
C ASN A 310 3.92 12.11 -18.46
N ASN A 311 5.00 11.73 -17.78
CA ASN A 311 5.78 10.54 -18.10
C ASN A 311 5.46 9.44 -17.07
N THR A 312 5.18 8.24 -17.56
CA THR A 312 4.98 7.05 -16.74
C THR A 312 5.70 5.89 -17.43
N ARG A 313 5.91 4.79 -16.71
CA ARG A 313 6.58 3.61 -17.26
C ARG A 313 5.90 3.03 -18.51
N SER A 314 4.58 3.10 -18.59
CA SER A 314 3.78 2.49 -19.67
C SER A 314 3.34 3.50 -20.74
N LYS A 315 3.47 4.80 -20.49
CA LYS A 315 3.04 5.83 -21.45
C LYS A 315 3.68 7.20 -21.19
N VAL A 316 3.83 7.97 -22.26
CA VAL A 316 4.07 9.42 -22.22
C VAL A 316 2.84 10.13 -22.76
N GLN A 317 2.28 11.02 -21.95
CA GLN A 317 1.09 11.81 -22.28
C GLN A 317 1.47 13.28 -22.34
N MET A 318 0.96 14.02 -23.32
CA MET A 318 1.02 15.47 -23.31
C MET A 318 -0.31 16.09 -23.74
N ALA A 319 -0.70 17.18 -23.08
CA ALA A 319 -1.94 17.90 -23.36
C ALA A 319 -1.69 19.40 -23.51
N SER A 320 -2.46 20.04 -24.39
CA SER A 320 -2.50 21.50 -24.52
C SER A 320 -3.00 22.16 -23.23
N GLN A 321 -2.66 23.43 -23.01
CA GLN A 321 -3.14 24.16 -21.83
C GLN A 321 -4.67 24.23 -21.75
N ASN A 322 -5.33 24.37 -22.90
CA ASN A 322 -6.78 24.46 -23.01
C ASN A 322 -7.48 23.08 -22.99
N GLN A 323 -6.71 21.99 -22.91
CA GLN A 323 -7.21 20.61 -22.95
C GLN A 323 -8.02 20.27 -24.22
N ASP A 324 -7.83 21.03 -25.30
CA ASP A 324 -8.44 20.83 -26.62
C ASP A 324 -7.63 19.88 -27.52
N ALA A 325 -6.41 19.49 -27.11
CA ALA A 325 -5.59 18.51 -27.78
C ALA A 325 -4.83 17.60 -26.79
N LEU A 326 -4.68 16.33 -27.15
CA LEU A 326 -4.03 15.28 -26.36
C LEU A 326 -3.19 14.39 -27.29
N ILE A 327 -1.94 14.11 -26.90
CA ILE A 327 -1.09 13.10 -27.54
C ILE A 327 -0.72 12.05 -26.50
N LEU A 328 -0.86 10.78 -26.87
CA LEU A 328 -0.55 9.62 -26.04
C LEU A 328 0.43 8.71 -26.77
N PHE A 329 1.60 8.49 -26.16
CA PHE A 329 2.55 7.47 -26.57
C PHE A 329 2.46 6.32 -25.59
N PHE A 330 2.19 5.11 -26.06
CA PHE A 330 2.18 3.91 -25.24
C PHE A 330 3.48 3.13 -25.46
N ILE A 331 4.14 2.76 -24.36
CA ILE A 331 5.28 1.86 -24.38
C ILE A 331 4.71 0.44 -24.30
N THR A 332 4.78 -0.28 -25.41
CA THR A 332 4.35 -1.68 -25.48
C THR A 332 5.58 -2.58 -25.42
N SER A 333 5.53 -3.61 -24.57
CA SER A 333 6.48 -4.70 -24.64
C SER A 333 6.19 -5.48 -25.93
N GLY A 334 7.14 -5.50 -26.87
CA GLY A 334 7.02 -6.33 -28.07
C GLY A 334 6.77 -7.79 -27.67
N ALA A 335 5.76 -8.42 -28.26
CA ALA A 335 5.64 -9.87 -28.21
C ALA A 335 6.92 -10.45 -28.83
N SER A 336 7.82 -10.94 -27.97
CA SER A 336 9.06 -11.61 -28.36
C SER A 336 8.90 -13.09 -28.07
#